data_AF-A0A1Q8TEU0-F1
#
_entry.id   AF-A0A1Q8TEU0-F1
#
_cell.length_a   1.000
_cell.length_b   1.000
_cell.length_c   1.000
_cell.angle_alpha   90.00
_cell.angle_beta   90.00
_cell.angle_gamma   90.00
#
_symmetry.space_group_name_H-M   'P 1'
#
loop_
_entity.id
_entity.type
_entity.pdbx_description
1 polymer ?
#
loop_
_entity_poly.entity_id
_entity_poly.type
_entity_poly.pdbx_seq_one_letter_code
_entity_poly.pdbx_strand_id
1 'polypeptide(L)'
;MKASKQAGFVLVVGMMLLTVASGAVISGMSVNKYQERQAGNYVRTNNYEAGADEAFRRFENYEEDSGSDDKTGWAKNIRALVGKRLGGSEKGTIIFPREDDENWLPSGEREKRARERNGEEEQDEDGGDEDIKYAFTRAGIKEVVKLEGDRVKVVFWGEKRLSGYDEKDASEDNNGRDVLQAVYSINNDEQPDGAYQNVLLGCEGVSLSGSAKIDSYDSRKGSYDAQLENGEKNSGGTQGVVSTNDNEDENGNVTLSGSSPIYGQVRAAGSVIASGSASIHGDVKANKEIVIDSWSSRIEGNATAPVVRTTANRDVSEQVGGTINNTSPHVGGAAASCDSFTKSEEATISDLIDALASYASSGSLSLGGGNQTYELTPDGLSNNNTVSDPKKDVTLDGIFPEPTNVLVLDSFSLDGSANFVVDGGDMTLYVKGDVDIGGGATFSVAEGSSLKIVTKGRFNLGSNLKVASDRPTDDGGNPILSLYSTYDDEDASGWNAGVNITGASAFKGTIFAPKSTVNVAGSGALYGAVKGRRVEVNGGAGIHYDEALMESTIDTDSGESGGGPWKLEGLSYSE
;
A
#
# COMPACT_ATOMS: atom_id res chain seq x y z
N MET A 1 91.67 -64.43 26.08
CA MET A 1 90.53 -64.26 25.14
C MET A 1 89.25 -64.07 25.92
N LYS A 2 88.67 -62.86 25.91
CA LYS A 2 87.23 -62.62 26.18
C LYS A 2 86.81 -61.46 25.28
N ALA A 3 86.30 -61.82 24.12
CA ALA A 3 85.66 -60.90 23.20
C ALA A 3 84.19 -60.68 23.62
N SER A 4 83.68 -59.51 23.25
CA SER A 4 82.29 -59.14 22.97
C SER A 4 81.22 -59.36 24.05
N LYS A 5 80.50 -58.27 24.39
CA LYS A 5 79.02 -58.27 24.53
C LYS A 5 78.36 -56.93 24.86
N GLN A 6 79.05 -55.78 24.79
CA GLN A 6 78.42 -54.49 25.11
C GLN A 6 78.10 -53.57 23.92
N ALA A 7 78.64 -53.82 22.73
CA ALA A 7 78.36 -52.97 21.56
C ALA A 7 76.97 -53.19 20.93
N GLY A 8 76.42 -54.42 21.01
CA GLY A 8 75.12 -54.74 20.40
C GLY A 8 73.92 -54.15 21.15
N PHE A 9 73.95 -54.15 22.49
CA PHE A 9 72.82 -53.67 23.30
C PHE A 9 72.69 -52.14 23.23
N VAL A 10 73.80 -51.41 23.24
CA VAL A 10 73.78 -49.94 23.10
C VAL A 10 73.28 -49.52 21.72
N LEU A 11 73.64 -50.28 20.66
CA LEU A 11 73.18 -49.99 19.31
C LEU A 11 71.69 -50.30 19.14
N VAL A 12 71.17 -51.38 19.73
CA VAL A 12 69.74 -51.70 19.73
C VAL A 12 68.92 -50.67 20.51
N VAL A 13 69.39 -50.23 21.68
CA VAL A 13 68.73 -49.18 22.47
C VAL A 13 68.79 -47.84 21.74
N GLY A 14 69.93 -47.50 21.11
CA GLY A 14 70.06 -46.30 20.29
C GLY A 14 69.11 -46.32 19.09
N MET A 15 68.96 -47.45 18.41
CA MET A 15 68.06 -47.61 17.26
C MET A 15 66.58 -47.58 17.69
N MET A 16 66.24 -48.16 18.85
CA MET A 16 64.90 -48.05 19.44
C MET A 16 64.55 -46.62 19.86
N LEU A 17 65.49 -45.89 20.45
CA LEU A 17 65.28 -44.47 20.78
C LEU A 17 65.13 -43.62 19.51
N LEU A 18 65.87 -43.94 18.44
CA LEU A 18 65.77 -43.25 17.17
C LEU A 18 64.44 -43.54 16.45
N THR A 19 63.92 -44.78 16.51
CA THR A 19 62.59 -45.10 15.97
C THR A 19 61.47 -44.48 16.78
N VAL A 20 61.58 -44.41 18.10
CA VAL A 20 60.61 -43.69 18.95
C VAL A 20 60.65 -42.18 18.67
N ALA A 21 61.84 -41.59 18.54
CA ALA A 21 61.99 -40.18 18.18
C ALA A 21 61.46 -39.89 16.76
N SER A 22 61.72 -40.77 15.79
CA SER A 22 61.21 -40.63 14.42
C SER A 22 59.68 -40.78 14.38
N GLY A 23 59.12 -41.72 15.16
CA GLY A 23 57.67 -41.88 15.30
C GLY A 23 57.01 -40.65 15.93
N ALA A 24 57.65 -40.02 16.92
CA ALA A 24 57.16 -38.78 17.53
C ALA A 24 57.20 -37.60 16.55
N VAL A 25 58.23 -37.49 15.71
CA VAL A 25 58.33 -36.44 14.66
C VAL A 25 57.27 -36.66 13.58
N ILE A 26 57.08 -37.89 13.11
CA ILE A 26 56.06 -38.22 12.09
C ILE A 26 54.63 -38.00 12.66
N SER A 27 54.41 -38.33 13.93
CA SER A 27 53.13 -38.08 14.62
C SER A 27 52.90 -36.58 14.86
N GLY A 28 53.95 -35.81 15.16
CA GLY A 28 53.86 -34.34 15.25
C GLY A 28 53.54 -33.68 13.91
N MET A 29 54.11 -34.18 12.81
CA MET A 29 53.84 -33.69 11.45
C MET A 29 52.42 -34.05 10.96
N SER A 30 51.87 -35.20 11.35
CA SER A 30 50.49 -35.57 11.00
C SER A 30 49.45 -34.80 11.82
N VAL A 31 49.73 -34.52 13.09
CA VAL A 31 48.89 -33.67 13.94
C VAL A 31 48.91 -32.23 13.47
N ASN A 32 50.07 -31.67 13.09
CA ASN A 32 50.14 -30.33 12.50
C ASN A 32 49.34 -30.22 11.19
N LYS A 33 49.43 -31.22 10.29
CA LYS A 33 48.59 -31.24 9.07
C LYS A 33 47.10 -31.35 9.35
N TYR A 34 46.71 -32.04 10.43
CA TYR A 34 45.31 -32.15 10.83
C TYR A 34 44.80 -30.84 11.45
N GLN A 35 45.62 -30.19 12.26
CA GLN A 35 45.33 -28.86 12.83
C GLN A 35 45.32 -27.78 11.75
N GLU A 36 46.20 -27.81 10.75
CA GLU A 36 46.18 -26.93 9.59
C GLU A 36 44.93 -27.13 8.73
N ARG A 37 44.48 -28.39 8.56
CA ARG A 37 43.22 -28.69 7.85
C ARG A 37 41.98 -28.23 8.63
N GLN A 38 41.98 -28.37 9.95
CA GLN A 38 40.89 -27.86 10.78
C GLN A 38 40.89 -26.33 10.81
N ALA A 39 42.03 -25.68 11.04
CA ALA A 39 42.16 -24.23 10.98
C ALA A 39 41.79 -23.68 9.60
N GLY A 40 42.19 -24.35 8.52
CA GLY A 40 41.80 -24.01 7.15
C GLY A 40 40.30 -24.21 6.85
N ASN A 41 39.64 -25.17 7.50
CA ASN A 41 38.19 -25.33 7.42
C ASN A 41 37.45 -24.26 8.24
N TYR A 42 37.90 -23.98 9.47
CA TYR A 42 37.35 -22.92 10.32
C TYR A 42 37.49 -21.53 9.68
N VAL A 43 38.65 -21.22 9.09
CA VAL A 43 38.86 -19.96 8.36
C VAL A 43 37.99 -19.89 7.10
N ARG A 44 37.70 -21.03 6.45
CA ARG A 44 36.79 -21.06 5.31
C ARG A 44 35.35 -20.76 5.75
N THR A 45 34.82 -21.47 6.74
CA THR A 45 33.47 -21.26 7.28
C THR A 45 33.26 -19.84 7.77
N ASN A 46 34.19 -19.30 8.59
CA ASN A 46 34.10 -17.92 9.08
C ASN A 46 34.08 -16.87 7.95
N ASN A 47 34.75 -17.13 6.83
CA ASN A 47 34.75 -16.19 5.70
C ASN A 47 33.45 -16.24 4.89
N TYR A 48 32.74 -17.38 4.87
CA TYR A 48 31.43 -17.50 4.22
C TYR A 48 30.32 -16.87 5.06
N GLU A 49 30.30 -17.17 6.37
CA GLU A 49 29.41 -16.54 7.36
C GLU A 49 29.57 -15.02 7.36
N ALA A 50 30.82 -14.53 7.43
CA ALA A 50 31.09 -13.09 7.37
C ALA A 50 30.61 -12.43 6.07
N GLY A 51 30.62 -13.18 4.95
CA GLY A 51 30.06 -12.71 3.69
C GLY A 51 28.53 -12.55 3.77
N ALA A 52 27.83 -13.58 4.23
CA ALA A 52 26.37 -13.56 4.38
C ALA A 52 25.90 -12.49 5.38
N ASP A 53 26.59 -12.34 6.51
CA ASP A 53 26.32 -11.32 7.53
C ASP A 53 26.50 -9.90 6.99
N GLU A 54 27.51 -9.68 6.14
CA GLU A 54 27.72 -8.39 5.52
C GLU A 54 26.63 -8.05 4.49
N ALA A 55 26.18 -9.04 3.71
CA ALA A 55 25.04 -8.87 2.82
C ALA A 55 23.77 -8.50 3.58
N PHE A 56 23.50 -9.21 4.67
CA PHE A 56 22.38 -8.89 5.56
C PHE A 56 22.49 -7.48 6.16
N ARG A 57 23.64 -7.10 6.74
CA ARG A 57 23.80 -5.77 7.36
C ARG A 57 23.68 -4.63 6.36
N ARG A 58 24.18 -4.79 5.13
CA ARG A 58 24.03 -3.78 4.08
C ARG A 58 22.60 -3.71 3.54
N PHE A 59 21.89 -4.85 3.53
CA PHE A 59 20.48 -4.90 3.18
C PHE A 59 19.60 -4.24 4.26
N GLU A 60 19.94 -4.35 5.55
CA GLU A 60 19.22 -3.71 6.67
C GLU A 60 19.46 -2.20 6.77
N ASN A 61 20.71 -1.76 6.66
CA ASN A 61 21.10 -0.35 6.87
C ASN A 61 21.00 0.49 5.58
N TYR A 62 20.09 0.13 4.68
CA TYR A 62 19.81 0.92 3.49
C TYR A 62 19.03 2.18 3.87
N GLU A 63 19.61 3.36 3.64
CA GLU A 63 18.92 4.66 3.73
C GLU A 63 18.52 5.14 2.32
N GLU A 64 17.28 5.59 2.19
CA GLU A 64 16.65 5.97 0.92
C GLU A 64 17.20 7.30 0.34
N ASP A 65 18.01 8.05 1.11
CA ASP A 65 18.41 9.43 0.83
C ASP A 65 19.92 9.63 0.55
N SER A 66 20.62 8.63 0.02
CA SER A 66 22.02 8.80 -0.42
C SER A 66 22.11 8.96 -1.93
N GLY A 67 22.24 10.21 -2.37
CA GLY A 67 22.52 10.58 -3.75
C GLY A 67 23.72 9.80 -4.33
N SER A 68 23.46 9.13 -5.46
CA SER A 68 24.40 8.72 -6.50
C SER A 68 25.84 8.35 -6.08
N ASP A 69 26.02 7.35 -5.22
CA ASP A 69 27.25 6.58 -5.22
C ASP A 69 26.90 5.11 -5.40
N ASP A 70 27.60 4.44 -6.32
CA ASP A 70 27.45 3.07 -6.85
C ASP A 70 27.42 1.91 -5.80
N LYS A 71 27.29 2.24 -4.51
CA LYS A 71 27.47 1.36 -3.35
C LYS A 71 26.16 0.95 -2.66
N THR A 72 25.03 1.59 -2.96
CA THR A 72 23.72 1.39 -2.27
C THR A 72 22.54 1.02 -3.18
N GLY A 73 22.68 1.09 -4.52
CA GLY A 73 21.59 0.77 -5.46
C GLY A 73 21.18 -0.71 -5.50
N TRP A 74 22.06 -1.62 -5.09
CA TRP A 74 21.82 -3.06 -5.11
C TRP A 74 20.62 -3.49 -4.25
N ALA A 75 20.54 -3.05 -3.00
CA ALA A 75 19.43 -3.40 -2.11
C ALA A 75 18.10 -2.76 -2.57
N LYS A 76 18.16 -1.53 -3.12
CA LYS A 76 17.02 -0.82 -3.70
C LYS A 76 16.39 -1.61 -4.84
N ASN A 77 17.19 -2.07 -5.80
CA ASN A 77 16.72 -2.82 -6.97
C ASN A 77 16.01 -4.11 -6.55
N ILE A 78 16.59 -4.85 -5.60
CA ILE A 78 16.01 -6.09 -5.09
C ILE A 78 14.69 -5.84 -4.36
N ARG A 79 14.63 -4.84 -3.48
CA ARG A 79 13.40 -4.48 -2.75
C ARG A 79 12.29 -4.03 -3.70
N ALA A 80 12.61 -3.22 -4.72
CA ALA A 80 11.66 -2.78 -5.74
C ALA A 80 11.11 -3.95 -6.57
N LEU A 81 11.98 -4.86 -7.03
CA LEU A 81 11.59 -6.01 -7.83
C LEU A 81 10.71 -6.98 -7.04
N VAL A 82 11.02 -7.22 -5.77
CA VAL A 82 10.19 -8.06 -4.91
C VAL A 82 8.83 -7.40 -4.68
N GLY A 83 8.77 -6.09 -4.42
CA GLY A 83 7.51 -5.34 -4.31
C GLY A 83 6.60 -5.56 -5.53
N LYS A 84 7.13 -5.37 -6.74
CA LYS A 84 6.40 -5.55 -8.01
C LYS A 84 5.82 -6.95 -8.21
N ARG A 85 6.46 -7.99 -7.67
CA ARG A 85 6.10 -9.39 -7.89
C ARG A 85 5.32 -10.02 -6.73
N LEU A 86 5.24 -9.35 -5.58
CA LEU A 86 4.69 -9.93 -4.35
C LEU A 86 3.19 -10.22 -4.41
N GLY A 87 2.41 -9.28 -4.98
CA GLY A 87 0.94 -9.34 -5.01
C GLY A 87 0.36 -10.45 -5.88
N GLY A 88 1.09 -10.86 -6.93
CA GLY A 88 0.65 -11.92 -7.87
C GLY A 88 1.30 -13.29 -7.66
N SER A 89 2.13 -13.47 -6.61
CA SER A 89 2.90 -14.71 -6.40
C SER A 89 2.25 -15.64 -5.38
N GLU A 90 2.10 -16.92 -5.73
CA GLU A 90 1.68 -17.95 -4.78
C GLU A 90 2.77 -18.26 -3.73
N LYS A 91 2.37 -18.79 -2.56
CA LYS A 91 3.29 -19.22 -1.50
C LYS A 91 4.32 -20.21 -2.05
N GLY A 92 5.60 -19.96 -1.77
CA GLY A 92 6.71 -20.81 -2.21
C GLY A 92 7.31 -20.41 -3.56
N THR A 93 6.73 -19.43 -4.26
CA THR A 93 7.29 -18.87 -5.48
C THR A 93 8.62 -18.18 -5.20
N ILE A 94 9.65 -18.48 -6.00
CA ILE A 94 10.91 -17.74 -6.00
C ILE A 94 10.67 -16.45 -6.76
N ILE A 95 10.57 -15.35 -6.03
CA ILE A 95 10.30 -14.01 -6.58
C ILE A 95 11.53 -13.48 -7.32
N PHE A 96 12.72 -13.84 -6.82
CA PHE A 96 14.00 -13.38 -7.33
C PHE A 96 15.02 -14.53 -7.30
N PRO A 97 15.47 -15.05 -8.47
CA PRO A 97 16.35 -16.21 -8.56
C PRO A 97 17.85 -15.86 -8.61
N ARG A 98 18.70 -16.88 -8.41
CA ARG A 98 20.17 -16.79 -8.31
C ARG A 98 20.91 -16.30 -9.56
N GLU A 99 20.30 -16.33 -10.73
CA GLU A 99 21.02 -16.28 -12.02
C GLU A 99 21.38 -14.88 -12.55
N ASP A 100 20.91 -13.80 -11.91
CA ASP A 100 21.13 -12.44 -12.41
C ASP A 100 22.38 -11.77 -11.81
N ASP A 101 23.16 -11.04 -12.62
CA ASP A 101 24.30 -10.22 -12.20
C ASP A 101 23.92 -9.08 -11.22
N GLU A 102 22.61 -8.88 -11.00
CA GLU A 102 22.02 -7.98 -10.00
C GLU A 102 22.02 -8.57 -8.58
N ASN A 103 22.38 -9.85 -8.40
CA ASN A 103 22.40 -10.53 -7.09
C ASN A 103 23.60 -10.20 -6.21
N TRP A 104 24.58 -9.49 -6.74
CA TRP A 104 25.89 -9.37 -6.14
C TRP A 104 26.08 -8.03 -5.43
N LEU A 105 26.57 -8.07 -4.19
CA LEU A 105 27.20 -6.90 -3.61
C LEU A 105 28.40 -6.51 -4.50
N PRO A 106 28.55 -5.23 -4.88
CA PRO A 106 29.69 -4.76 -5.66
C PRO A 106 31.02 -5.19 -5.02
N SER A 107 31.80 -6.01 -5.74
CA SER A 107 33.02 -6.65 -5.21
C SER A 107 34.32 -5.94 -5.58
N GLY A 108 34.26 -4.90 -6.43
CA GLY A 108 35.45 -4.22 -6.99
C GLY A 108 36.42 -3.64 -5.95
N GLU A 109 35.93 -3.08 -4.83
CA GLU A 109 36.83 -2.59 -3.78
C GLU A 109 37.53 -3.72 -3.00
N ARG A 110 36.88 -4.89 -2.85
CA ARG A 110 37.47 -6.05 -2.18
C ARG A 110 38.51 -6.71 -3.07
N GLU A 111 38.22 -6.79 -4.36
CA GLU A 111 39.14 -7.25 -5.37
C GLU A 111 40.40 -6.37 -5.40
N LYS A 112 40.21 -5.05 -5.43
CA LYS A 112 41.30 -4.07 -5.38
C LYS A 112 42.14 -4.18 -4.09
N ARG A 113 41.51 -4.26 -2.92
CA ARG A 113 42.22 -4.44 -1.63
C ARG A 113 42.92 -5.79 -1.51
N ALA A 114 42.36 -6.84 -2.10
CA ALA A 114 42.98 -8.17 -2.12
C ALA A 114 44.20 -8.20 -3.06
N ARG A 115 44.15 -7.47 -4.18
CA ARG A 115 45.30 -7.23 -5.07
C ARG A 115 46.40 -6.45 -4.34
N GLU A 116 46.06 -5.35 -3.67
CA GLU A 116 47.02 -4.50 -2.94
C GLU A 116 47.72 -5.22 -1.76
N ARG A 117 47.07 -6.20 -1.11
CA ARG A 117 47.66 -6.94 0.02
C ARG A 117 48.60 -8.07 -0.37
N ASN A 118 48.47 -8.62 -1.58
CA ASN A 118 49.22 -9.82 -2.00
C ASN A 118 50.49 -9.50 -2.82
N GLY A 119 50.83 -8.21 -2.99
CA GLY A 119 52.06 -7.76 -3.66
C GLY A 119 51.84 -7.35 -5.11
N GLU A 120 52.61 -6.35 -5.58
CA GLU A 120 52.72 -5.98 -6.99
C GLU A 120 53.21 -7.17 -7.82
N GLU A 121 52.77 -7.25 -9.07
CA GLU A 121 53.21 -8.22 -10.09
C GLU A 121 54.73 -8.48 -9.99
N GLU A 122 55.14 -9.69 -9.59
CA GLU A 122 56.54 -10.09 -9.76
C GLU A 122 56.75 -10.37 -11.25
N GLN A 123 57.47 -9.48 -11.93
CA GLN A 123 57.98 -9.76 -13.27
C GLN A 123 59.00 -10.90 -13.17
N ASP A 124 58.70 -12.03 -13.79
CA ASP A 124 59.70 -13.06 -14.08
C ASP A 124 60.82 -12.48 -14.96
N GLU A 125 62.06 -12.85 -14.67
CA GLU A 125 63.23 -12.50 -15.51
C GLU A 125 63.16 -13.08 -16.94
N ASP A 126 62.12 -13.87 -17.28
CA ASP A 126 61.86 -14.42 -18.62
C ASP A 126 60.58 -13.88 -19.30
N GLY A 127 59.95 -12.82 -18.79
CA GLY A 127 58.99 -12.02 -19.56
C GLY A 127 57.62 -12.66 -19.84
N GLY A 128 57.09 -13.44 -18.90
CA GLY A 128 55.67 -13.82 -18.87
C GLY A 128 54.99 -13.28 -17.61
N ASP A 129 53.87 -12.56 -17.77
CA ASP A 129 53.03 -12.16 -16.63
C ASP A 129 52.36 -13.40 -16.03
N GLU A 130 52.77 -13.83 -14.82
CA GLU A 130 51.93 -14.70 -14.00
C GLU A 130 51.02 -13.82 -13.13
N ASP A 131 49.73 -13.75 -13.47
CA ASP A 131 48.71 -13.10 -12.64
C ASP A 131 48.69 -13.73 -11.23
N ILE A 132 49.11 -12.96 -10.22
CA ILE A 132 49.04 -13.39 -8.82
C ILE A 132 47.57 -13.68 -8.46
N LYS A 133 47.25 -14.95 -8.19
CA LYS A 133 45.90 -15.36 -7.77
C LYS A 133 45.66 -14.98 -6.32
N TYR A 134 44.73 -14.06 -6.07
CA TYR A 134 44.32 -13.61 -4.74
C TYR A 134 42.89 -14.06 -4.42
N ALA A 135 42.65 -14.36 -3.15
CA ALA A 135 41.33 -14.79 -2.68
C ALA A 135 40.51 -13.63 -2.10
N PHE A 136 39.22 -13.55 -2.43
CA PHE A 136 38.29 -12.59 -1.86
C PHE A 136 36.90 -13.20 -1.66
N THR A 137 36.10 -12.63 -0.76
CA THR A 137 34.73 -13.07 -0.51
C THR A 137 33.75 -12.24 -1.35
N ARG A 138 32.91 -12.91 -2.15
CA ARG A 138 31.69 -12.36 -2.74
C ARG A 138 30.51 -12.66 -1.83
N ALA A 139 29.53 -11.76 -1.81
CA ALA A 139 28.34 -11.90 -0.99
C ALA A 139 27.14 -11.28 -1.70
N GLY A 140 25.93 -11.69 -1.34
CA GLY A 140 24.73 -11.18 -1.97
C GLY A 140 23.47 -11.89 -1.51
N ILE A 141 22.44 -11.81 -2.35
CA ILE A 141 21.17 -12.51 -2.16
C ILE A 141 21.14 -13.68 -3.13
N LYS A 142 20.81 -14.85 -2.62
CA LYS A 142 20.71 -16.10 -3.38
C LYS A 142 19.31 -16.24 -3.97
N GLU A 143 18.30 -15.98 -3.16
CA GLU A 143 16.91 -16.04 -3.56
C GLU A 143 16.02 -15.24 -2.60
N VAL A 144 14.88 -14.80 -3.11
CA VAL A 144 13.76 -14.30 -2.31
C VAL A 144 12.54 -15.17 -2.56
N VAL A 145 11.96 -15.74 -1.51
CA VAL A 145 10.85 -16.69 -1.60
C VAL A 145 9.60 -16.12 -0.94
N LYS A 146 8.46 -16.17 -1.63
CA LYS A 146 7.15 -15.78 -1.09
C LYS A 146 6.74 -16.72 0.06
N LEU A 147 6.34 -16.15 1.19
CA LEU A 147 5.68 -16.86 2.29
C LEU A 147 4.18 -16.53 2.32
N GLU A 148 3.44 -17.02 3.33
CA GLU A 148 2.04 -16.64 3.52
C GLU A 148 1.90 -15.17 3.92
N GLY A 149 0.86 -14.50 3.40
CA GLY A 149 0.62 -13.07 3.58
C GLY A 149 1.67 -12.22 2.88
N ASP A 150 1.95 -11.02 3.38
CA ASP A 150 2.95 -10.11 2.81
C ASP A 150 4.38 -10.41 3.28
N ARG A 151 4.65 -11.67 3.59
CA ARG A 151 5.95 -12.10 4.09
C ARG A 151 6.81 -12.68 2.99
N VAL A 152 8.10 -12.42 3.10
CA VAL A 152 9.11 -13.02 2.23
C VAL A 152 10.27 -13.56 3.06
N LYS A 153 10.91 -14.60 2.53
CA LYS A 153 12.17 -15.10 3.03
C LYS A 153 13.28 -14.67 2.09
N VAL A 154 14.22 -13.89 2.59
CA VAL A 154 15.45 -13.51 1.87
C VAL A 154 16.56 -14.43 2.31
N VAL A 155 17.25 -15.00 1.34
CA VAL A 155 18.33 -15.97 1.56
C VAL A 155 19.64 -15.31 1.15
N PHE A 156 20.46 -14.92 2.12
CA PHE A 156 21.77 -14.32 1.93
C PHE A 156 22.85 -15.38 1.82
N TRP A 157 23.94 -15.07 1.15
CA TRP A 157 25.04 -16.01 0.95
C TRP A 157 26.41 -15.31 0.90
N GLY A 158 27.45 -16.07 1.22
CA GLY A 158 28.85 -15.70 1.03
C GLY A 158 29.65 -16.80 0.34
N GLU A 159 30.51 -16.45 -0.61
CA GLU A 159 31.39 -17.37 -1.32
C GLU A 159 32.81 -16.81 -1.45
N LYS A 160 33.80 -17.69 -1.34
CA LYS A 160 35.20 -17.37 -1.60
C LYS A 160 35.49 -17.56 -3.08
N ARG A 161 36.01 -16.51 -3.73
CA ARG A 161 36.52 -16.53 -5.11
C ARG A 161 38.04 -16.34 -5.12
N LEU A 162 38.68 -16.87 -6.17
CA LEU A 162 40.08 -16.63 -6.53
C LEU A 162 40.11 -15.74 -7.77
N SER A 163 41.00 -14.74 -7.83
CA SER A 163 41.19 -13.92 -9.02
C SER A 163 41.76 -14.75 -10.18
N GLY A 164 41.35 -14.40 -11.41
CA GLY A 164 41.80 -15.08 -12.64
C GLY A 164 41.19 -16.48 -12.86
N TYR A 165 40.09 -16.82 -12.20
CA TYR A 165 39.36 -18.09 -12.41
C TYR A 165 38.27 -17.89 -13.47
N ASP A 166 38.36 -18.61 -14.60
CA ASP A 166 37.44 -18.51 -15.73
C ASP A 166 36.14 -19.31 -15.42
N GLU A 167 34.97 -18.71 -15.61
CA GLU A 167 33.67 -19.27 -15.16
C GLU A 167 33.25 -20.56 -15.91
N LYS A 168 33.96 -20.90 -16.98
CA LYS A 168 33.65 -22.06 -17.84
C LYS A 168 34.17 -23.40 -17.32
N ASP A 169 35.03 -23.41 -16.30
CA ASP A 169 35.60 -24.62 -15.69
C ASP A 169 34.94 -25.03 -14.35
N ALA A 170 33.72 -24.54 -14.08
CA ALA A 170 32.96 -24.90 -12.89
C ALA A 170 32.35 -26.32 -12.97
N SER A 171 33.19 -27.36 -12.99
CA SER A 171 32.73 -28.70 -12.62
C SER A 171 32.80 -28.88 -11.10
N GLU A 172 31.63 -29.10 -10.50
CA GLU A 172 31.41 -29.75 -9.19
C GLU A 172 31.71 -28.94 -7.90
N ASP A 173 30.67 -28.24 -7.42
CA ASP A 173 30.09 -28.41 -6.07
C ASP A 173 31.02 -28.63 -4.86
N ASN A 174 32.04 -27.78 -4.65
CA ASN A 174 32.84 -27.83 -3.40
C ASN A 174 33.21 -26.48 -2.76
N ASN A 175 32.44 -25.43 -3.04
CA ASN A 175 32.47 -24.22 -2.22
C ASN A 175 31.41 -24.34 -1.13
N GLY A 176 31.84 -24.53 0.13
CA GLY A 176 30.95 -24.48 1.30
C GLY A 176 30.16 -23.17 1.30
N ARG A 177 28.85 -23.25 1.50
CA ARG A 177 27.91 -22.13 1.37
C ARG A 177 27.24 -21.96 2.72
N ASP A 178 27.59 -20.89 3.43
CA ASP A 178 26.78 -20.50 4.57
C ASP A 178 25.66 -19.59 4.10
N VAL A 179 24.46 -19.82 4.63
CA VAL A 179 23.22 -19.23 4.16
C VAL A 179 22.49 -18.65 5.36
N LEU A 180 22.56 -17.32 5.48
CA LEU A 180 21.75 -16.58 6.44
C LEU A 180 20.37 -16.36 5.83
N GLN A 181 19.32 -16.78 6.53
CA GLN A 181 17.94 -16.58 6.10
C GLN A 181 17.29 -15.55 7.01
N ALA A 182 16.66 -14.54 6.41
CA ALA A 182 15.87 -13.54 7.10
C ALA A 182 14.43 -13.58 6.60
N VAL A 183 13.47 -13.53 7.52
CA VAL A 183 12.05 -13.40 7.20
C VAL A 183 11.64 -11.96 7.42
N TYR A 184 11.01 -11.38 6.42
CA TYR A 184 10.49 -10.02 6.45
C TYR A 184 8.98 -10.03 6.27
N SER A 185 8.27 -9.17 7.00
CA SER A 185 6.98 -8.64 6.54
C SER A 185 7.24 -7.41 5.70
N ILE A 186 6.63 -7.37 4.53
CA ILE A 186 6.59 -6.18 3.69
C ILE A 186 5.28 -5.50 4.03
N ASN A 187 5.36 -4.39 4.75
CA ASN A 187 4.21 -3.51 4.84
C ASN A 187 4.16 -2.82 3.48
N ASN A 188 3.35 -3.32 2.55
CA ASN A 188 2.97 -2.46 1.46
C ASN A 188 2.17 -1.30 2.09
N ASP A 189 2.81 -0.16 2.30
CA ASP A 189 2.08 1.11 2.48
C ASP A 189 1.23 1.41 1.22
N GLU A 190 1.45 0.66 0.13
CA GLU A 190 0.50 0.37 -0.94
C GLU A 190 -0.57 -0.63 -0.48
N GLN A 191 -1.59 -0.05 0.13
CA GLN A 191 -2.92 -0.62 0.20
C GLN A 191 -3.35 -1.10 -1.22
N PRO A 192 -4.06 -2.24 -1.35
CA PRO A 192 -4.37 -2.92 -2.62
C PRO A 192 -4.93 -1.98 -3.68
N ASP A 193 -4.42 -2.02 -4.92
CA ASP A 193 -4.63 -1.13 -6.10
C ASP A 193 -6.09 -0.80 -6.56
N GLY A 194 -7.09 -0.90 -5.69
CA GLY A 194 -8.46 -0.49 -5.97
C GLY A 194 -8.66 1.03 -6.01
N ALA A 195 -9.58 1.50 -6.85
CA ALA A 195 -9.86 2.93 -7.04
C ALA A 195 -10.48 3.62 -5.80
N TYR A 196 -10.92 2.83 -4.82
CA TYR A 196 -11.64 3.29 -3.63
C TYR A 196 -10.97 2.82 -2.32
N GLN A 197 -9.64 2.67 -2.31
CA GLN A 197 -8.85 2.28 -1.12
C GLN A 197 -9.07 3.16 0.12
N ASN A 198 -9.27 4.46 -0.10
CA ASN A 198 -9.53 5.40 0.98
C ASN A 198 -11.04 5.44 1.25
N VAL A 199 -11.45 5.48 2.52
CA VAL A 199 -12.83 5.81 2.88
C VAL A 199 -13.19 7.17 2.33
N LEU A 200 -12.24 8.07 2.51
CA LEU A 200 -12.41 9.48 2.33
C LEU A 200 -11.09 10.04 1.80
N LEU A 201 -11.16 10.67 0.64
CA LEU A 201 -10.11 11.57 0.14
C LEU A 201 -10.68 12.98 0.00
N GLY A 202 -10.17 13.92 0.79
CA GLY A 202 -10.43 15.34 0.64
C GLY A 202 -9.24 16.02 -0.04
N CYS A 203 -9.36 16.43 -1.30
CA CYS A 203 -8.24 17.02 -2.06
C CYS A 203 -7.58 18.19 -1.32
N GLU A 204 -8.39 19.03 -0.69
CA GLU A 204 -7.99 20.27 -0.02
C GLU A 204 -8.19 20.20 1.50
N GLY A 205 -9.03 19.28 1.97
CA GLY A 205 -9.21 19.07 3.40
C GLY A 205 -10.41 18.22 3.78
N VAL A 206 -10.42 17.85 5.06
CA VAL A 206 -11.46 17.06 5.71
C VAL A 206 -11.82 17.72 7.03
N SER A 207 -13.10 17.92 7.29
CA SER A 207 -13.60 18.51 8.53
C SER A 207 -14.69 17.65 9.15
N LEU A 208 -14.50 17.26 10.41
CA LEU A 208 -15.53 16.60 11.21
C LEU A 208 -15.91 17.48 12.39
N SER A 209 -17.21 17.62 12.65
CA SER A 209 -17.71 18.41 13.78
C SER A 209 -18.96 17.81 14.42
N GLY A 210 -19.31 18.31 15.61
CA GLY A 210 -20.47 17.81 16.35
C GLY A 210 -20.21 16.41 16.90
N SER A 211 -20.97 15.43 16.43
CA SER A 211 -20.87 14.00 16.78
C SER A 211 -20.65 13.12 15.53
N ALA A 212 -20.04 13.70 14.49
CA ALA A 212 -19.77 13.02 13.23
C ALA A 212 -18.89 11.78 13.43
N LYS A 213 -19.19 10.67 12.76
CA LYS A 213 -18.41 9.42 12.90
C LYS A 213 -17.89 8.92 11.55
N ILE A 214 -16.65 8.44 11.54
CA ILE A 214 -16.11 7.64 10.44
C ILE A 214 -15.75 6.26 10.96
N ASP A 215 -16.18 5.20 10.29
CA ASP A 215 -15.77 3.82 10.54
C ASP A 215 -15.82 2.97 9.26
N SER A 216 -15.51 1.67 9.37
CA SER A 216 -15.70 0.70 8.30
C SER A 216 -16.64 -0.45 8.69
N TYR A 217 -17.18 -1.11 7.68
CA TYR A 217 -17.93 -2.36 7.75
C TYR A 217 -17.72 -3.16 6.47
N ASP A 218 -18.08 -4.44 6.47
CA ASP A 218 -17.95 -5.29 5.29
C ASP A 218 -19.33 -5.71 4.81
N SER A 219 -19.80 -5.16 3.68
CA SER A 219 -21.15 -5.48 3.20
C SER A 219 -21.32 -6.95 2.81
N ARG A 220 -20.22 -7.68 2.57
CA ARG A 220 -20.20 -9.14 2.35
C ARG A 220 -20.72 -9.93 3.53
N LYS A 221 -20.61 -9.35 4.73
CA LYS A 221 -21.07 -9.96 5.99
C LYS A 221 -22.48 -9.53 6.39
N GLY A 222 -23.11 -8.64 5.61
CA GLY A 222 -24.46 -8.12 5.83
C GLY A 222 -24.50 -6.60 5.88
N SER A 223 -25.68 -6.04 6.17
CA SER A 223 -25.82 -4.58 6.29
C SER A 223 -25.00 -4.02 7.45
N TYR A 224 -24.68 -2.72 7.37
CA TYR A 224 -24.08 -1.99 8.48
C TYR A 224 -24.91 -2.13 9.77
N ASP A 225 -24.25 -2.27 10.93
CA ASP A 225 -24.86 -2.55 12.25
C ASP A 225 -25.64 -3.89 12.36
N ALA A 226 -25.61 -4.74 11.34
CA ALA A 226 -26.14 -6.09 11.43
C ALA A 226 -25.38 -6.90 12.49
N GLN A 227 -26.07 -7.83 13.14
CA GLN A 227 -25.43 -8.75 14.07
C GLN A 227 -24.82 -9.90 13.28
N LEU A 228 -23.52 -10.09 13.42
CA LEU A 228 -22.75 -11.15 12.77
C LEU A 228 -22.88 -12.47 13.54
N GLU A 229 -22.54 -13.59 12.89
CA GLU A 229 -22.62 -14.93 13.49
C GLU A 229 -21.76 -15.08 14.76
N ASN A 230 -20.65 -14.33 14.84
CA ASN A 230 -19.76 -14.28 16.01
C ASN A 230 -20.32 -13.43 17.17
N GLY A 231 -21.50 -12.82 17.02
CA GLY A 231 -22.14 -11.97 18.01
C GLY A 231 -21.70 -10.49 17.96
N GLU A 232 -20.73 -10.14 17.13
CA GLU A 232 -20.29 -8.76 16.93
C GLU A 232 -21.23 -8.00 15.99
N LYS A 233 -21.02 -6.68 15.90
CA LYS A 233 -21.73 -5.81 14.97
C LYS A 233 -20.90 -5.59 13.72
N ASN A 234 -21.54 -5.57 12.56
CA ASN A 234 -20.90 -5.20 11.30
C ASN A 234 -20.74 -3.68 11.20
N SER A 235 -19.95 -3.10 12.09
CA SER A 235 -19.67 -1.67 12.20
C SER A 235 -18.49 -1.42 13.13
N GLY A 236 -17.97 -0.19 13.14
CA GLY A 236 -16.84 0.18 13.98
C GLY A 236 -15.52 -0.47 13.56
N GLY A 237 -15.44 -0.98 12.34
CA GLY A 237 -14.18 -1.44 11.77
C GLY A 237 -13.18 -0.29 11.60
N THR A 238 -11.90 -0.62 11.59
CA THR A 238 -10.78 0.33 11.54
C THR A 238 -10.00 0.25 10.22
N GLN A 239 -10.56 -0.40 9.20
CA GLN A 239 -9.87 -0.60 7.91
C GLN A 239 -9.89 0.65 7.04
N GLY A 240 -10.65 1.67 7.45
CA GLY A 240 -10.74 2.92 6.74
C GLY A 240 -9.49 3.79 6.82
N VAL A 241 -9.13 4.44 5.71
CA VAL A 241 -8.16 5.54 5.67
C VAL A 241 -8.87 6.85 5.29
N VAL A 242 -8.64 7.88 6.11
CA VAL A 242 -9.00 9.28 5.84
C VAL A 242 -7.77 9.99 5.34
N SER A 243 -7.79 10.43 4.09
CA SER A 243 -6.64 11.01 3.40
C SER A 243 -6.94 12.42 2.89
N THR A 244 -5.91 13.25 2.80
CA THR A 244 -5.93 14.48 1.99
C THR A 244 -4.84 14.44 0.94
N ASN A 245 -5.02 15.23 -0.13
CA ASN A 245 -3.95 15.43 -1.11
C ASN A 245 -3.20 16.73 -0.83
N ASP A 246 -1.96 16.80 -1.29
CA ASP A 246 -1.19 18.04 -1.29
C ASP A 246 -1.56 18.78 -2.58
N ASN A 247 -2.35 19.84 -2.46
CA ASN A 247 -2.51 20.80 -3.54
C ASN A 247 -1.62 21.98 -3.17
N GLU A 248 -0.71 22.42 -4.05
CA GLU A 248 0.34 23.42 -3.72
C GLU A 248 -0.21 24.70 -3.07
N ASP A 249 -1.50 25.00 -3.26
CA ASP A 249 -2.22 26.17 -2.76
C ASP A 249 -3.04 25.95 -1.47
N GLU A 250 -3.32 24.69 -1.09
CA GLU A 250 -4.30 24.34 -0.05
C GLU A 250 -3.69 23.39 0.98
N ASN A 251 -3.83 23.73 2.26
CA ASN A 251 -3.08 23.06 3.31
C ASN A 251 -3.46 21.58 3.53
N GLY A 252 -4.42 20.97 2.82
CA GLY A 252 -4.72 19.53 2.94
C GLY A 252 -5.00 19.10 4.38
N ASN A 253 -5.68 19.93 5.17
CA ASN A 253 -5.81 19.72 6.62
C ASN A 253 -6.92 18.72 6.96
N VAL A 254 -6.74 17.98 8.05
CA VAL A 254 -7.81 17.20 8.69
C VAL A 254 -8.15 17.85 10.04
N THR A 255 -9.37 18.37 10.17
CA THR A 255 -9.83 19.06 11.39
C THR A 255 -10.96 18.27 12.03
N LEU A 256 -10.79 17.89 13.29
CA LEU A 256 -11.79 17.22 14.10
C LEU A 256 -12.19 18.13 15.26
N SER A 257 -13.50 18.28 15.45
CA SER A 257 -14.07 19.04 16.56
C SER A 257 -15.31 18.35 17.12
N GLY A 258 -15.68 18.72 18.35
CA GLY A 258 -16.74 18.02 19.07
C GLY A 258 -16.35 16.58 19.43
N SER A 259 -17.34 15.68 19.48
CA SER A 259 -17.17 14.26 19.74
C SER A 259 -17.15 13.47 18.42
N SER A 260 -16.13 13.71 17.59
CA SER A 260 -16.02 13.11 16.27
C SER A 260 -14.98 11.97 16.21
N PRO A 261 -15.38 10.70 16.43
CA PRO A 261 -14.45 9.58 16.33
C PRO A 261 -14.17 9.18 14.87
N ILE A 262 -12.91 8.91 14.58
CA ILE A 262 -12.45 8.22 13.37
C ILE A 262 -11.95 6.83 13.78
N TYR A 263 -12.63 5.79 13.31
CA TYR A 263 -12.18 4.41 13.39
C TYR A 263 -11.42 4.06 12.11
N GLY A 264 -10.11 4.33 12.14
CA GLY A 264 -9.26 4.19 10.97
C GLY A 264 -8.00 5.04 11.06
N GLN A 265 -7.20 4.97 10.00
CA GLN A 265 -5.98 5.76 9.86
C GLN A 265 -6.27 7.16 9.31
N VAL A 266 -5.41 8.12 9.64
CA VAL A 266 -5.46 9.48 9.08
C VAL A 266 -4.14 9.81 8.41
N ARG A 267 -4.20 10.25 7.15
CA ARG A 267 -3.05 10.68 6.35
C ARG A 267 -3.32 12.09 5.83
N ALA A 268 -2.76 13.10 6.48
CA ALA A 268 -2.91 14.48 6.05
C ALA A 268 -1.66 14.98 5.30
N ALA A 269 -1.83 15.45 4.06
CA ALA A 269 -0.85 16.29 3.39
C ALA A 269 -0.61 17.62 4.13
N GLY A 270 -1.53 17.98 5.02
CA GLY A 270 -1.49 19.13 5.90
C GLY A 270 -1.14 18.87 7.35
N SER A 271 -1.86 19.62 8.19
CA SER A 271 -1.94 19.41 9.62
C SER A 271 -3.15 18.54 9.98
N VAL A 272 -3.03 17.82 11.11
CA VAL A 272 -4.17 17.18 11.77
C VAL A 272 -4.47 17.96 13.05
N ILE A 273 -5.68 18.48 13.19
CA ILE A 273 -6.11 19.27 14.34
C ILE A 273 -7.28 18.55 15.01
N ALA A 274 -7.04 17.96 16.17
CA ALA A 274 -8.07 17.28 16.95
C ALA A 274 -8.44 18.13 18.18
N SER A 275 -9.69 18.59 18.24
CA SER A 275 -10.23 19.43 19.31
C SER A 275 -11.48 18.82 19.95
N GLY A 276 -11.93 19.37 21.08
CA GLY A 276 -13.07 18.85 21.83
C GLY A 276 -12.80 17.46 22.42
N SER A 277 -13.60 16.48 21.99
CA SER A 277 -13.53 15.08 22.41
C SER A 277 -13.28 14.14 21.21
N ALA A 278 -12.68 14.65 20.14
CA ALA A 278 -12.36 13.86 18.95
C ALA A 278 -11.37 12.73 19.28
N SER A 279 -11.59 11.54 18.72
CA SER A 279 -10.70 10.39 18.92
C SER A 279 -10.34 9.75 17.59
N ILE A 280 -9.08 9.37 17.44
CA ILE A 280 -8.60 8.66 16.24
C ILE A 280 -8.10 7.29 16.70
N HIS A 281 -8.71 6.21 16.20
CA HIS A 281 -8.45 4.82 16.64
C HIS A 281 -7.40 4.11 15.77
N GLY A 282 -6.67 4.85 14.95
CA GLY A 282 -5.57 4.37 14.12
C GLY A 282 -4.38 5.30 14.11
N ASP A 283 -3.43 5.00 13.23
CA ASP A 283 -2.21 5.79 13.06
C ASP A 283 -2.49 7.12 12.35
N VAL A 284 -1.79 8.17 12.76
CA VAL A 284 -1.90 9.52 12.23
C VAL A 284 -0.57 9.94 11.62
N LYS A 285 -0.60 10.27 10.33
CA LYS A 285 0.52 10.86 9.58
C LYS A 285 0.11 12.26 9.13
N ALA A 286 0.93 13.28 9.40
CA ALA A 286 0.70 14.65 8.94
C ALA A 286 2.01 15.30 8.46
N ASN A 287 2.02 15.96 7.29
CA ASN A 287 3.24 16.60 6.79
C ASN A 287 3.63 17.88 7.54
N LYS A 288 2.67 18.57 8.16
CA LYS A 288 2.94 19.85 8.85
C LYS A 288 3.02 19.68 10.35
N GLU A 289 1.87 19.52 11.02
CA GLU A 289 1.81 19.29 12.45
C GLU A 289 0.60 18.46 12.86
N ILE A 290 0.70 17.81 14.02
CA ILE A 290 -0.43 17.20 14.72
C ILE A 290 -0.68 18.03 15.98
N VAL A 291 -1.90 18.59 16.08
CA VAL A 291 -2.33 19.45 17.18
C VAL A 291 -3.48 18.78 17.93
N ILE A 292 -3.25 18.46 19.20
CA ILE A 292 -4.27 17.94 20.10
C ILE A 292 -4.73 19.11 21.00
N ASP A 293 -5.85 19.73 20.65
CA ASP A 293 -6.27 21.04 21.16
C ASP A 293 -7.21 20.96 22.39
N SER A 294 -7.42 19.77 22.96
CA SER A 294 -8.34 19.60 24.09
C SER A 294 -7.94 18.43 24.99
N TRP A 295 -8.41 18.43 26.24
CA TRP A 295 -8.08 17.36 27.20
C TRP A 295 -8.65 16.00 26.86
N SER A 296 -9.81 15.97 26.20
CA SER A 296 -10.55 14.75 25.89
C SER A 296 -10.22 14.19 24.52
N SER A 297 -9.47 14.92 23.70
CA SER A 297 -9.04 14.43 22.39
C SER A 297 -7.84 13.50 22.51
N ARG A 298 -7.83 12.44 21.71
CA ARG A 298 -6.83 11.36 21.80
C ARG A 298 -6.57 10.69 20.46
N ILE A 299 -5.34 10.26 20.27
CA ILE A 299 -4.91 9.36 19.20
C ILE A 299 -4.56 8.03 19.87
N GLU A 300 -5.23 6.94 19.51
CA GLU A 300 -4.93 5.62 20.08
C GLU A 300 -3.74 4.94 19.39
N GLY A 301 -3.49 5.26 18.12
CA GLY A 301 -2.36 4.75 17.34
C GLY A 301 -1.08 5.58 17.48
N ASN A 302 -0.17 5.40 16.53
CA ASN A 302 1.06 6.17 16.39
C ASN A 302 0.79 7.56 15.81
N ALA A 303 1.63 8.54 16.16
CA ALA A 303 1.59 9.89 15.60
C ALA A 303 2.92 10.22 14.92
N THR A 304 2.90 10.50 13.62
CA THR A 304 4.09 10.86 12.83
C THR A 304 3.88 12.21 12.13
N ALA A 305 4.63 13.22 12.53
CA ALA A 305 4.64 14.54 11.91
C ALA A 305 5.89 15.31 12.33
N PRO A 306 6.36 16.34 11.60
CA PRO A 306 7.49 17.17 12.06
C PRO A 306 7.30 17.76 13.46
N VAL A 307 6.05 18.07 13.81
CA VAL A 307 5.67 18.56 15.14
C VAL A 307 4.40 17.85 15.61
N VAL A 308 4.45 17.22 16.79
CA VAL A 308 3.28 16.74 17.51
C VAL A 308 3.18 17.51 18.82
N ARG A 309 2.07 18.25 19.02
CA ARG A 309 1.89 19.10 20.20
C ARG A 309 0.47 19.04 20.75
N THR A 310 0.35 19.38 22.03
CA THR A 310 -0.91 19.62 22.71
C THR A 310 -0.99 21.06 23.19
N THR A 311 -2.19 21.66 23.17
CA THR A 311 -2.43 22.98 23.77
C THR A 311 -2.95 22.87 25.21
N ALA A 312 -3.26 21.65 25.66
CA ALA A 312 -4.00 21.41 26.91
C ALA A 312 -3.13 21.38 28.18
N ASN A 313 -1.96 22.03 28.19
CA ASN A 313 -0.97 21.98 29.28
C ASN A 313 -0.73 20.54 29.80
N ARG A 314 -0.51 19.60 28.87
CA ARG A 314 -0.23 18.18 29.13
C ARG A 314 1.02 17.73 28.37
N ASP A 315 1.52 16.56 28.75
CA ASP A 315 2.47 15.85 27.90
C ASP A 315 1.71 15.19 26.73
N VAL A 316 2.28 15.30 25.54
CA VAL A 316 1.72 14.72 24.30
C VAL A 316 1.61 13.20 24.43
N SER A 317 2.53 12.56 25.16
CA SER A 317 2.53 11.11 25.39
C SER A 317 1.31 10.62 26.19
N GLU A 318 0.58 11.51 26.87
CA GLU A 318 -0.65 11.13 27.57
C GLU A 318 -1.89 11.10 26.64
N GLN A 319 -1.77 11.68 25.44
CA GLN A 319 -2.85 11.81 24.45
C GLN A 319 -2.58 11.04 23.15
N VAL A 320 -1.40 10.42 23.04
CA VAL A 320 -1.03 9.51 21.97
C VAL A 320 -0.76 8.14 22.60
N GLY A 321 -1.54 7.13 22.22
CA GLY A 321 -1.44 5.77 22.74
C GLY A 321 -0.24 5.00 22.20
N GLY A 322 0.19 5.31 20.97
CA GLY A 322 1.35 4.72 20.31
C GLY A 322 2.63 5.55 20.38
N THR A 323 3.51 5.33 19.41
CA THR A 323 4.80 6.02 19.29
C THR A 323 4.63 7.39 18.65
N ILE A 324 5.38 8.38 19.15
CA ILE A 324 5.46 9.72 18.57
C ILE A 324 6.76 9.84 17.77
N ASN A 325 6.65 10.05 16.46
CA ASN A 325 7.77 10.22 15.54
C ASN A 325 7.77 11.65 14.99
N ASN A 326 8.78 12.44 15.38
CA ASN A 326 8.91 13.84 14.94
C ASN A 326 9.65 13.94 13.60
N THR A 327 9.07 13.34 12.56
CA THR A 327 9.63 13.29 11.19
C THR A 327 8.54 13.61 10.16
N SER A 328 8.96 14.07 8.98
CA SER A 328 8.02 14.23 7.86
C SER A 328 7.62 12.86 7.33
N PRO A 329 6.31 12.52 7.30
CA PRO A 329 5.83 11.27 6.73
C PRO A 329 5.67 11.28 5.20
N HIS A 330 5.84 12.44 4.54
CA HIS A 330 5.67 12.61 3.09
C HIS A 330 4.33 12.09 2.55
N VAL A 331 3.24 12.33 3.28
CA VAL A 331 1.88 12.04 2.82
C VAL A 331 1.60 12.80 1.53
N GLY A 332 1.11 12.12 0.50
CA GLY A 332 0.82 12.76 -0.80
C GLY A 332 2.07 13.10 -1.63
N GLY A 333 3.27 12.71 -1.18
CA GLY A 333 4.49 12.85 -1.97
C GLY A 333 4.43 11.98 -3.22
N ALA A 334 4.23 12.62 -4.38
CA ALA A 334 4.23 12.09 -5.76
C ALA A 334 2.93 11.45 -6.32
N ALA A 335 1.73 11.83 -5.84
CA ALA A 335 0.48 11.18 -6.25
C ALA A 335 -0.47 12.06 -7.08
N ALA A 336 -0.83 11.55 -8.26
CA ALA A 336 -1.99 11.81 -9.11
C ALA A 336 -2.89 13.02 -8.78
N SER A 337 -3.08 13.91 -9.76
CA SER A 337 -4.07 14.98 -9.76
C SER A 337 -5.39 14.51 -9.14
N CYS A 338 -5.93 15.32 -8.21
CA CYS A 338 -7.13 14.92 -7.49
C CYS A 338 -8.36 14.78 -8.40
N ASP A 339 -8.31 15.28 -9.64
CA ASP A 339 -9.36 15.09 -10.63
C ASP A 339 -9.30 13.76 -11.40
N SER A 340 -8.23 12.96 -11.22
CA SER A 340 -8.05 11.67 -11.87
C SER A 340 -8.83 10.54 -11.21
N PHE A 341 -9.37 9.64 -12.04
CA PHE A 341 -9.94 8.35 -11.64
C PHE A 341 -8.89 7.30 -11.32
N THR A 342 -7.71 7.39 -11.95
CA THR A 342 -6.63 6.40 -11.86
C THR A 342 -5.37 7.02 -11.25
N LYS A 343 -4.47 6.18 -10.74
CA LYS A 343 -3.13 6.64 -10.33
C LYS A 343 -2.28 7.12 -11.52
N SER A 344 -2.58 6.65 -12.74
CA SER A 344 -1.88 7.00 -13.99
C SER A 344 -2.25 8.38 -14.55
N GLU A 345 -3.25 9.07 -13.99
CA GLU A 345 -3.80 10.33 -14.52
C GLU A 345 -4.40 10.24 -15.95
N GLU A 346 -4.63 9.04 -16.47
CA GLU A 346 -5.07 8.82 -17.85
C GLU A 346 -6.54 9.15 -18.09
N ALA A 347 -7.35 9.22 -17.03
CA ALA A 347 -8.76 9.54 -17.11
C ALA A 347 -9.18 10.47 -15.98
N THR A 348 -9.70 11.65 -16.35
CA THR A 348 -10.14 12.68 -15.41
C THR A 348 -11.64 12.88 -15.43
N ILE A 349 -12.16 13.54 -14.39
CA ILE A 349 -13.56 13.97 -14.32
C ILE A 349 -13.96 14.84 -15.52
N SER A 350 -13.03 15.60 -16.08
CA SER A 350 -13.28 16.48 -17.24
C SER A 350 -13.49 15.65 -18.51
N ASP A 351 -12.68 14.61 -18.71
CA ASP A 351 -12.80 13.72 -19.87
C ASP A 351 -14.17 13.05 -19.91
N LEU A 352 -14.71 12.69 -18.73
CA LEU A 352 -16.05 12.08 -18.61
C LEU A 352 -17.14 13.02 -19.11
N ILE A 353 -17.07 14.31 -18.76
CA ILE A 353 -18.05 15.29 -19.24
C ILE A 353 -17.93 15.49 -20.73
N ASP A 354 -16.71 15.63 -21.23
CA ASP A 354 -16.46 15.93 -22.64
C ASP A 354 -16.97 14.79 -23.53
N ALA A 355 -16.77 13.54 -23.10
CA ALA A 355 -17.32 12.38 -23.77
C ALA A 355 -18.87 12.34 -23.73
N LEU A 356 -19.49 12.84 -22.67
CA LEU A 356 -20.96 12.89 -22.53
C LEU A 356 -21.59 14.16 -23.16
N ALA A 357 -20.81 15.22 -23.43
CA ALA A 357 -21.31 16.52 -23.83
C ALA A 357 -22.02 16.52 -25.20
N SER A 358 -21.62 15.61 -26.10
CA SER A 358 -22.22 15.48 -27.44
C SER A 358 -23.64 14.94 -27.45
N TYR A 359 -24.10 14.33 -26.36
CA TYR A 359 -25.43 13.73 -26.28
C TYR A 359 -26.51 14.78 -25.97
N ALA A 360 -27.57 14.76 -26.79
CA ALA A 360 -28.70 15.67 -26.66
C ALA A 360 -29.52 15.35 -25.42
N SER A 361 -29.96 16.40 -24.72
CA SER A 361 -30.81 16.29 -23.53
C SER A 361 -32.24 15.91 -23.90
N SER A 362 -32.86 15.10 -23.04
CA SER A 362 -34.29 14.78 -23.06
C SER A 362 -35.15 15.82 -22.34
N GLY A 363 -34.56 16.93 -21.85
CA GLY A 363 -35.24 17.95 -21.06
C GLY A 363 -35.13 17.73 -19.55
N SER A 364 -35.89 18.49 -18.77
CA SER A 364 -35.99 18.32 -17.31
C SER A 364 -36.92 17.17 -16.93
N LEU A 365 -36.47 16.30 -16.03
CA LEU A 365 -37.26 15.22 -15.46
C LEU A 365 -37.63 15.56 -14.01
N SER A 366 -38.90 15.87 -13.78
CA SER A 366 -39.44 16.08 -12.44
C SER A 366 -40.42 14.97 -12.10
N LEU A 367 -40.01 14.08 -11.22
CA LEU A 367 -40.81 12.98 -10.70
C LEU A 367 -41.38 13.38 -9.34
N GLY A 368 -42.71 13.37 -9.24
CA GLY A 368 -43.41 13.67 -8.00
C GLY A 368 -44.85 13.19 -8.06
N GLY A 369 -45.59 13.43 -6.98
CA GLY A 369 -46.97 12.94 -6.82
C GLY A 369 -47.07 11.80 -5.82
N GLY A 370 -48.22 11.10 -5.79
CA GLY A 370 -48.48 10.00 -4.86
C GLY A 370 -47.55 8.79 -5.06
N ASN A 371 -47.92 7.64 -4.48
CA ASN A 371 -47.14 6.39 -4.45
C ASN A 371 -47.01 5.70 -5.84
N GLN A 372 -46.47 6.42 -6.83
CA GLN A 372 -46.22 5.97 -8.20
C GLN A 372 -44.80 5.43 -8.32
N THR A 373 -44.63 4.37 -9.10
CA THR A 373 -43.32 3.81 -9.41
C THR A 373 -42.90 4.21 -10.82
N TYR A 374 -41.70 4.77 -10.96
CA TYR A 374 -41.02 5.06 -12.20
C TYR A 374 -39.82 4.13 -12.30
N GLU A 375 -39.76 3.33 -13.35
CA GLU A 375 -38.73 2.32 -13.56
C GLU A 375 -37.89 2.71 -14.77
N LEU A 376 -36.61 2.99 -14.55
CA LEU A 376 -35.66 3.30 -15.59
C LEU A 376 -34.94 2.01 -16.01
N THR A 377 -35.07 1.67 -17.28
CA THR A 377 -34.36 0.55 -17.91
C THR A 377 -33.62 1.03 -19.16
N PRO A 378 -32.74 0.20 -19.76
CA PRO A 378 -32.11 0.52 -21.04
C PRO A 378 -33.12 0.80 -22.18
N ASP A 379 -34.36 0.35 -22.03
CA ASP A 379 -35.42 0.50 -23.02
C ASP A 379 -36.28 1.76 -22.81
N GLY A 380 -36.17 2.44 -21.67
CA GLY A 380 -36.96 3.64 -21.40
C GLY A 380 -37.27 3.87 -19.92
N LEU A 381 -37.99 4.95 -19.64
CA LEU A 381 -38.54 5.26 -18.33
C LEU A 381 -40.03 4.91 -18.30
N SER A 382 -40.43 3.97 -17.45
CA SER A 382 -41.83 3.59 -17.29
C SER A 382 -42.64 4.72 -16.63
N ASN A 383 -43.93 4.78 -16.94
CA ASN A 383 -44.89 5.78 -16.40
C ASN A 383 -44.50 7.25 -16.66
N ASN A 384 -43.61 7.51 -17.62
CA ASN A 384 -43.22 8.85 -18.03
C ASN A 384 -42.96 8.88 -19.54
N ASN A 385 -43.64 9.78 -20.26
CA ASN A 385 -43.47 9.96 -21.71
C ASN A 385 -42.82 11.31 -22.07
N THR A 386 -42.25 12.03 -21.09
CA THR A 386 -41.67 13.37 -21.30
C THR A 386 -40.18 13.33 -21.61
N VAL A 387 -39.51 12.21 -21.33
CA VAL A 387 -38.10 12.00 -21.66
C VAL A 387 -37.95 11.00 -22.79
N SER A 388 -36.92 11.16 -23.61
CA SER A 388 -36.60 10.20 -24.68
C SER A 388 -35.91 8.96 -24.09
N ASP A 389 -36.00 7.84 -24.81
CA ASP A 389 -35.32 6.60 -24.45
C ASP A 389 -33.80 6.80 -24.30
N PRO A 390 -33.16 6.08 -23.36
CA PRO A 390 -31.72 6.10 -23.19
C PRO A 390 -30.95 5.74 -24.47
N LYS A 391 -29.75 6.32 -24.60
CA LYS A 391 -28.78 5.92 -25.62
C LYS A 391 -28.10 4.64 -25.19
N LYS A 392 -28.21 3.59 -25.99
CA LYS A 392 -27.67 2.27 -25.67
C LYS A 392 -26.18 2.15 -26.00
N ASP A 393 -25.50 1.31 -25.23
CA ASP A 393 -24.12 0.85 -25.47
C ASP A 393 -23.14 1.99 -25.78
N VAL A 394 -23.20 3.07 -24.99
CA VAL A 394 -22.27 4.19 -25.12
C VAL A 394 -20.92 3.77 -24.53
N THR A 395 -19.89 3.78 -25.36
CA THR A 395 -18.49 3.54 -24.97
C THR A 395 -17.82 4.86 -24.56
N LEU A 396 -17.25 4.90 -23.36
CA LEU A 396 -16.46 6.03 -22.84
C LEU A 396 -15.01 5.58 -22.65
N ASP A 397 -14.26 5.56 -23.76
CA ASP A 397 -12.90 5.03 -23.82
C ASP A 397 -11.99 5.64 -22.74
N GLY A 398 -11.27 4.78 -22.02
CA GLY A 398 -10.37 5.18 -20.92
C GLY A 398 -11.07 5.55 -19.62
N ILE A 399 -12.40 5.69 -19.60
CA ILE A 399 -13.16 6.17 -18.42
C ILE A 399 -14.00 5.05 -17.81
N PHE A 400 -14.81 4.38 -18.63
CA PHE A 400 -15.56 3.20 -18.20
C PHE A 400 -15.08 1.98 -18.98
N PRO A 401 -14.79 0.84 -18.30
CA PRO A 401 -14.30 -0.37 -18.96
C PRO A 401 -15.38 -1.01 -19.84
N GLU A 402 -16.65 -0.85 -19.49
CA GLU A 402 -17.78 -1.46 -20.17
C GLU A 402 -18.74 -0.40 -20.76
N PRO A 403 -19.39 -0.67 -21.91
CA PRO A 403 -20.42 0.20 -22.46
C PRO A 403 -21.57 0.43 -21.47
N THR A 404 -22.16 1.63 -21.48
CA THR A 404 -23.26 2.00 -20.56
C THR A 404 -24.45 2.61 -21.30
N ASN A 405 -25.65 2.49 -20.72
CA ASN A 405 -26.86 3.11 -21.27
C ASN A 405 -27.04 4.51 -20.70
N VAL A 406 -27.03 5.55 -21.54
CA VAL A 406 -27.00 6.95 -21.10
C VAL A 406 -28.36 7.63 -21.27
N LEU A 407 -28.93 8.14 -20.18
CA LEU A 407 -30.05 9.09 -20.20
C LEU A 407 -29.52 10.49 -19.88
N VAL A 408 -29.72 11.45 -20.80
CA VAL A 408 -29.28 12.84 -20.62
C VAL A 408 -30.45 13.75 -20.26
N LEU A 409 -30.31 14.55 -19.22
CA LEU A 409 -31.33 15.45 -18.70
C LEU A 409 -30.79 16.87 -18.49
N ASP A 410 -31.68 17.86 -18.52
CA ASP A 410 -31.34 19.24 -18.14
C ASP A 410 -31.32 19.40 -16.61
N SER A 411 -32.24 18.75 -15.92
CA SER A 411 -32.31 18.67 -14.46
C SER A 411 -33.07 17.41 -14.06
N PHE A 412 -32.83 16.90 -12.85
CA PHE A 412 -33.54 15.76 -12.29
C PHE A 412 -34.04 16.08 -10.90
N SER A 413 -35.35 15.93 -10.67
CA SER A 413 -35.91 16.06 -9.33
C SER A 413 -36.83 14.91 -8.98
N LEU A 414 -36.74 14.42 -7.75
CA LEU A 414 -37.58 13.38 -7.18
C LEU A 414 -38.14 13.87 -5.83
N ASP A 415 -39.46 13.99 -5.70
CA ASP A 415 -40.16 14.55 -4.53
C ASP A 415 -41.48 13.80 -4.22
N GLY A 416 -42.14 14.15 -3.11
CA GLY A 416 -43.45 13.67 -2.68
C GLY A 416 -43.42 12.30 -2.02
N SER A 417 -43.84 11.27 -2.75
CA SER A 417 -43.77 9.87 -2.32
C SER A 417 -43.57 8.95 -3.52
N ALA A 418 -42.91 9.47 -4.57
CA ALA A 418 -42.61 8.72 -5.77
C ALA A 418 -41.53 7.65 -5.47
N ASN A 419 -41.62 6.53 -6.17
CA ASN A 419 -40.63 5.46 -6.13
C ASN A 419 -39.87 5.43 -7.45
N PHE A 420 -38.56 5.65 -7.43
CA PHE A 420 -37.69 5.53 -8.60
C PHE A 420 -36.86 4.25 -8.49
N VAL A 421 -36.95 3.41 -9.50
CA VAL A 421 -36.25 2.13 -9.58
C VAL A 421 -35.39 2.11 -10.83
N VAL A 422 -34.14 1.73 -10.73
CA VAL A 422 -33.28 1.39 -11.87
C VAL A 422 -33.22 -0.12 -12.00
N ASP A 423 -33.56 -0.66 -13.17
CA ASP A 423 -33.60 -2.11 -13.41
C ASP A 423 -33.16 -2.45 -14.85
N GLY A 424 -32.75 -3.70 -15.07
CA GLY A 424 -32.42 -4.24 -16.38
C GLY A 424 -31.01 -3.93 -16.90
N GLY A 425 -30.08 -3.47 -16.06
CA GLY A 425 -28.66 -3.35 -16.38
C GLY A 425 -27.99 -2.04 -15.96
N ASP A 426 -26.85 -1.73 -16.59
CA ASP A 426 -26.01 -0.58 -16.27
C ASP A 426 -26.53 0.71 -16.92
N MET A 427 -26.90 1.67 -16.06
CA MET A 427 -27.40 2.97 -16.46
C MET A 427 -26.42 4.08 -16.08
N THR A 428 -26.32 5.09 -16.94
CA THR A 428 -25.67 6.37 -16.66
C THR A 428 -26.69 7.48 -16.83
N LEU A 429 -27.01 8.18 -15.74
CA LEU A 429 -27.84 9.37 -15.74
C LEU A 429 -26.96 10.62 -15.79
N TYR A 430 -26.87 11.25 -16.96
CA TYR A 430 -26.11 12.49 -17.14
C TYR A 430 -27.03 13.71 -17.01
N VAL A 431 -26.84 14.52 -15.99
CA VAL A 431 -27.65 15.69 -15.67
C VAL A 431 -26.83 16.96 -15.85
N LYS A 432 -27.26 17.83 -16.78
CA LYS A 432 -26.55 19.08 -17.10
C LYS A 432 -26.72 20.18 -16.05
N GLY A 433 -27.74 20.07 -15.21
CA GLY A 433 -28.05 20.98 -14.12
C GLY A 433 -28.15 20.23 -12.78
N ASP A 434 -29.02 20.69 -11.90
CA ASP A 434 -29.13 20.18 -10.53
C ASP A 434 -29.89 18.83 -10.46
N VAL A 435 -29.49 18.02 -9.49
CA VAL A 435 -30.13 16.78 -9.06
C VAL A 435 -30.68 16.97 -7.66
N ASP A 436 -32.01 17.00 -7.53
CA ASP A 436 -32.69 17.24 -6.25
C ASP A 436 -33.55 16.03 -5.87
N ILE A 437 -33.13 15.29 -4.86
CA ILE A 437 -33.87 14.13 -4.36
C ILE A 437 -34.33 14.43 -2.94
N GLY A 438 -35.63 14.42 -2.72
CA GLY A 438 -36.26 14.86 -1.50
C GLY A 438 -37.62 14.23 -1.25
N GLY A 439 -38.34 14.82 -0.28
CA GLY A 439 -39.73 14.55 0.06
C GLY A 439 -40.14 13.09 -0.07
N GLY A 440 -40.03 12.31 1.02
CA GLY A 440 -40.66 10.99 1.22
C GLY A 440 -40.46 9.92 0.14
N ALA A 441 -39.74 10.22 -0.93
CA ALA A 441 -39.57 9.36 -2.08
C ALA A 441 -38.70 8.16 -1.73
N THR A 442 -38.71 7.15 -2.60
CA THR A 442 -37.79 6.03 -2.55
C THR A 442 -36.98 5.96 -3.84
N PHE A 443 -35.73 5.54 -3.71
CA PHE A 443 -34.79 5.40 -4.81
C PHE A 443 -34.09 4.07 -4.64
N SER A 444 -34.07 3.23 -5.68
CA SER A 444 -33.50 1.89 -5.59
C SER A 444 -32.88 1.46 -6.89
N VAL A 445 -31.86 0.60 -6.79
CA VAL A 445 -31.24 -0.08 -7.92
C VAL A 445 -31.49 -1.57 -7.73
N ALA A 446 -32.13 -2.19 -8.70
CA ALA A 446 -32.47 -3.61 -8.67
C ALA A 446 -31.22 -4.48 -8.69
N GLU A 447 -31.36 -5.71 -8.21
CA GLU A 447 -30.27 -6.69 -8.20
C GLU A 447 -29.75 -6.93 -9.63
N GLY A 448 -28.42 -6.93 -9.78
CA GLY A 448 -27.78 -7.06 -11.09
C GLY A 448 -27.84 -5.82 -11.99
N SER A 449 -28.34 -4.69 -11.48
CA SER A 449 -28.28 -3.39 -12.15
C SER A 449 -27.30 -2.45 -11.45
N SER A 450 -26.78 -1.45 -12.17
CA SER A 450 -25.97 -0.38 -11.59
C SER A 450 -26.39 0.98 -12.11
N LEU A 451 -26.14 2.02 -11.32
CA LEU A 451 -26.38 3.40 -11.72
C LEU A 451 -25.16 4.28 -11.48
N LYS A 452 -24.78 5.01 -12.53
CA LYS A 452 -23.84 6.13 -12.47
C LYS A 452 -24.61 7.42 -12.65
N ILE A 453 -24.54 8.34 -11.71
CA ILE A 453 -25.10 9.69 -11.84
C ILE A 453 -23.94 10.63 -12.16
N VAL A 454 -23.97 11.29 -13.30
CA VAL A 454 -22.99 12.32 -13.67
C VAL A 454 -23.69 13.67 -13.66
N THR A 455 -23.26 14.61 -12.84
CA THR A 455 -23.91 15.92 -12.72
C THR A 455 -22.95 17.08 -12.93
N LYS A 456 -23.38 18.07 -13.71
CA LYS A 456 -22.71 19.37 -13.82
C LYS A 456 -23.23 20.40 -12.84
N GLY A 457 -24.44 20.21 -12.31
CA GLY A 457 -25.01 21.02 -11.24
C GLY A 457 -24.86 20.37 -9.88
N ARG A 458 -25.55 20.93 -8.89
CA ARG A 458 -25.50 20.45 -7.51
C ARG A 458 -26.27 19.15 -7.35
N PHE A 459 -25.79 18.30 -6.46
CA PHE A 459 -26.49 17.10 -6.02
C PHE A 459 -27.00 17.31 -4.61
N ASN A 460 -28.32 17.34 -4.43
CA ASN A 460 -28.97 17.50 -3.14
C ASN A 460 -29.78 16.26 -2.81
N LEU A 461 -29.37 15.59 -1.75
CA LEU A 461 -30.10 14.49 -1.15
C LEU A 461 -30.66 14.91 0.21
N GLY A 462 -31.95 15.22 0.24
CA GLY A 462 -32.71 15.56 1.43
C GLY A 462 -33.72 14.49 1.83
N SER A 463 -34.09 14.47 3.11
CA SER A 463 -35.25 13.72 3.65
C SER A 463 -35.25 12.19 3.49
N ASN A 464 -34.78 11.47 4.51
CA ASN A 464 -35.07 10.04 4.81
C ASN A 464 -35.04 9.04 3.65
N LEU A 465 -34.35 9.36 2.56
CA LEU A 465 -34.21 8.47 1.43
C LEU A 465 -33.27 7.34 1.82
N LYS A 466 -33.74 6.10 1.66
CA LYS A 466 -32.89 4.92 1.69
C LYS A 466 -32.62 4.54 0.25
N VAL A 467 -31.47 4.92 -0.29
CA VAL A 467 -31.03 4.41 -1.59
C VAL A 467 -30.85 2.90 -1.44
N ALA A 468 -31.74 2.14 -2.08
CA ALA A 468 -31.92 0.73 -1.81
C ALA A 468 -31.13 -0.16 -2.77
N SER A 469 -30.06 -0.70 -2.21
CA SER A 469 -29.71 -2.13 -2.22
C SER A 469 -29.32 -2.45 -0.76
N ASP A 470 -29.42 -3.72 -0.34
CA ASP A 470 -28.99 -4.10 1.03
C ASP A 470 -27.48 -3.86 1.24
N ARG A 471 -26.74 -3.69 0.14
CA ARG A 471 -25.29 -3.57 0.04
C ARG A 471 -24.90 -2.53 -1.01
N PRO A 472 -23.93 -1.64 -0.76
CA PRO A 472 -23.53 -0.62 -1.72
C PRO A 472 -22.69 -1.19 -2.88
N THR A 473 -22.20 -2.44 -2.75
CA THR A 473 -21.46 -3.14 -3.79
C THR A 473 -22.17 -4.41 -4.28
N ASP A 474 -21.85 -4.82 -5.51
CA ASP A 474 -22.17 -6.14 -6.03
C ASP A 474 -21.24 -7.23 -5.43
N ASP A 475 -21.39 -8.47 -5.89
CA ASP A 475 -20.57 -9.62 -5.46
C ASP A 475 -19.09 -9.50 -5.89
N GLY A 476 -18.79 -8.67 -6.89
CA GLY A 476 -17.44 -8.35 -7.34
C GLY A 476 -16.80 -7.17 -6.61
N GLY A 477 -17.49 -6.57 -5.63
CA GLY A 477 -17.01 -5.39 -4.91
C GLY A 477 -17.17 -4.08 -5.69
N ASN A 478 -17.83 -4.09 -6.86
CA ASN A 478 -18.06 -2.89 -7.63
C ASN A 478 -19.22 -2.09 -7.05
N PRO A 479 -19.17 -0.74 -7.09
CA PRO A 479 -20.26 0.09 -6.60
C PRO A 479 -21.52 -0.05 -7.46
N ILE A 480 -22.66 -0.32 -6.82
CA ILE A 480 -23.99 -0.37 -7.47
C ILE A 480 -24.49 1.05 -7.79
N LEU A 481 -24.06 2.04 -7.01
CA LEU A 481 -24.35 3.45 -7.23
C LEU A 481 -23.05 4.25 -7.16
N SER A 482 -22.80 5.07 -8.17
CA SER A 482 -21.70 6.03 -8.18
C SER A 482 -22.19 7.42 -8.57
N LEU A 483 -21.78 8.44 -7.82
CA LEU A 483 -22.01 9.85 -8.15
C LEU A 483 -20.71 10.48 -8.64
N TYR A 484 -20.74 11.04 -9.84
CA TYR A 484 -19.68 11.82 -10.45
C TYR A 484 -20.14 13.28 -10.53
N SER A 485 -19.59 14.15 -9.69
CA SER A 485 -19.89 15.58 -9.71
C SER A 485 -18.74 16.35 -10.33
N THR A 486 -19.08 17.19 -11.30
CA THR A 486 -18.13 18.08 -11.94
C THR A 486 -18.41 19.54 -11.61
N TYR A 487 -19.38 19.76 -10.73
CA TYR A 487 -19.73 21.09 -10.25
C TYR A 487 -18.55 21.64 -9.46
N ASP A 488 -18.03 22.76 -9.92
CA ASP A 488 -17.03 23.51 -9.18
C ASP A 488 -17.77 24.46 -8.24
N ASP A 489 -17.69 24.18 -6.95
CA ASP A 489 -18.30 25.02 -5.94
C ASP A 489 -17.31 26.01 -5.33
N GLU A 490 -16.14 26.21 -5.96
CA GLU A 490 -15.12 27.20 -5.61
C GLU A 490 -14.77 27.15 -4.11
N ASP A 491 -15.18 28.15 -3.32
CA ASP A 491 -14.98 28.18 -1.85
C ASP A 491 -16.29 28.06 -1.06
N ALA A 492 -17.32 27.47 -1.67
CA ALA A 492 -18.57 27.20 -0.98
C ALA A 492 -18.34 26.26 0.22
N SER A 493 -18.91 26.63 1.37
CA SER A 493 -18.90 25.82 2.61
C SER A 493 -20.28 25.23 2.90
N GLY A 494 -20.29 24.07 3.57
CA GLY A 494 -21.47 23.42 4.14
C GLY A 494 -22.70 23.35 3.25
N TRP A 495 -23.60 24.33 3.38
CA TRP A 495 -24.92 24.36 2.74
C TRP A 495 -24.93 24.74 1.26
N ASN A 496 -23.84 25.36 0.78
CA ASN A 496 -23.66 25.69 -0.64
C ASN A 496 -22.76 24.68 -1.36
N ALA A 497 -22.41 23.58 -0.67
CA ALA A 497 -21.59 22.52 -1.24
C ALA A 497 -22.20 21.97 -2.52
N GLY A 498 -21.36 21.54 -3.45
CA GLY A 498 -21.78 20.91 -4.69
C GLY A 498 -22.51 19.59 -4.48
N VAL A 499 -22.18 18.87 -3.40
CA VAL A 499 -22.85 17.61 -3.02
C VAL A 499 -23.32 17.72 -1.56
N ASN A 500 -24.63 17.64 -1.35
CA ASN A 500 -25.26 17.72 -0.03
C ASN A 500 -26.01 16.43 0.30
N ILE A 501 -25.64 15.77 1.40
CA ILE A 501 -26.36 14.66 2.00
C ILE A 501 -26.83 15.12 3.38
N THR A 502 -28.11 15.46 3.49
CA THR A 502 -28.66 16.11 4.69
C THR A 502 -29.95 15.48 5.19
N GLY A 503 -30.40 15.88 6.37
CA GLY A 503 -31.54 15.23 7.06
C GLY A 503 -31.12 13.91 7.68
N ALA A 504 -32.01 12.91 7.71
CA ALA A 504 -31.65 11.51 8.04
C ALA A 504 -31.66 10.62 6.79
N SER A 505 -31.12 11.16 5.68
CA SER A 505 -30.94 10.44 4.42
C SER A 505 -29.75 9.47 4.51
N ALA A 506 -29.77 8.42 3.68
CA ALA A 506 -28.70 7.46 3.54
C ALA A 506 -28.33 7.31 2.07
N PHE A 507 -27.11 7.70 1.72
CA PHE A 507 -26.51 7.43 0.41
C PHE A 507 -25.64 6.18 0.52
N LYS A 508 -25.93 5.17 -0.31
CA LYS A 508 -25.17 3.92 -0.38
C LYS A 508 -24.50 3.83 -1.74
N GLY A 509 -23.18 3.97 -1.80
CA GLY A 509 -22.44 4.01 -3.05
C GLY A 509 -21.15 4.82 -2.94
N THR A 510 -20.55 5.13 -4.09
CA THR A 510 -19.33 5.95 -4.18
C THR A 510 -19.62 7.37 -4.65
N ILE A 511 -18.84 8.33 -4.16
CA ILE A 511 -18.89 9.73 -4.61
C ILE A 511 -17.52 10.14 -5.10
N PHE A 512 -17.48 10.72 -6.29
CA PHE A 512 -16.30 11.29 -6.90
C PHE A 512 -16.62 12.72 -7.37
N ALA A 513 -16.19 13.70 -6.58
CA ALA A 513 -16.53 15.11 -6.70
C ALA A 513 -15.29 16.00 -6.47
N PRO A 514 -14.22 15.85 -7.28
CA PRO A 514 -12.91 16.44 -7.00
C PRO A 514 -12.87 17.98 -7.03
N LYS A 515 -13.93 18.62 -7.56
CA LYS A 515 -14.10 20.08 -7.60
C LYS A 515 -15.21 20.58 -6.68
N SER A 516 -15.95 19.67 -6.02
CA SER A 516 -17.03 20.01 -5.10
C SER A 516 -16.65 19.73 -3.65
N THR A 517 -17.14 20.54 -2.73
CA THR A 517 -17.34 20.14 -1.34
C THR A 517 -18.42 19.07 -1.28
N VAL A 518 -18.14 17.99 -0.52
CA VAL A 518 -19.10 16.96 -0.15
C VAL A 518 -19.49 17.16 1.31
N ASN A 519 -20.70 17.62 1.54
CA ASN A 519 -21.25 17.90 2.86
C ASN A 519 -22.21 16.78 3.30
N VAL A 520 -21.89 16.12 4.41
CA VAL A 520 -22.73 15.11 5.06
C VAL A 520 -23.14 15.63 6.44
N ALA A 521 -24.39 16.08 6.55
CA ALA A 521 -24.85 16.87 7.69
C ALA A 521 -26.13 16.33 8.35
N GLY A 522 -26.40 16.82 9.56
CA GLY A 522 -27.62 16.49 10.31
C GLY A 522 -27.51 15.10 10.92
N SER A 523 -28.25 14.14 10.37
CA SER A 523 -28.15 12.71 10.71
C SER A 523 -27.97 11.87 9.43
N GLY A 524 -27.42 12.49 8.39
CA GLY A 524 -27.17 11.84 7.10
C GLY A 524 -26.08 10.80 7.24
N ALA A 525 -26.14 9.77 6.39
CA ALA A 525 -25.12 8.72 6.37
C ALA A 525 -24.67 8.43 4.93
N LEU A 526 -23.36 8.29 4.75
CA LEU A 526 -22.75 7.72 3.56
C LEU A 526 -22.31 6.28 3.88
N TYR A 527 -22.63 5.33 3.02
CA TYR A 527 -22.14 3.94 3.08
C TYR A 527 -21.38 3.64 1.79
N GLY A 528 -20.05 3.56 1.85
CA GLY A 528 -19.18 3.42 0.69
C GLY A 528 -17.95 4.33 0.81
N ALA A 529 -17.51 4.92 -0.30
CA ALA A 529 -16.32 5.76 -0.34
C ALA A 529 -16.60 7.14 -0.95
N VAL A 530 -15.85 8.15 -0.52
CA VAL A 530 -15.97 9.52 -1.04
C VAL A 530 -14.62 10.10 -1.40
N LYS A 531 -14.55 10.71 -2.57
CA LYS A 531 -13.49 11.60 -3.00
C LYS A 531 -14.12 12.96 -3.32
N GLY A 532 -13.76 13.99 -2.57
CA GLY A 532 -14.28 15.35 -2.72
C GLY A 532 -13.15 16.36 -2.74
N ARG A 533 -13.39 17.57 -3.25
CA ARG A 533 -12.45 18.68 -3.09
C ARG A 533 -12.23 18.95 -1.61
N ARG A 534 -13.32 19.16 -0.88
CA ARG A 534 -13.37 19.14 0.60
C ARG A 534 -14.43 18.16 1.03
N VAL A 535 -14.25 17.53 2.19
CA VAL A 535 -15.30 16.69 2.79
C VAL A 535 -15.63 17.20 4.18
N GLU A 536 -16.88 17.59 4.36
CA GLU A 536 -17.40 18.14 5.62
C GLU A 536 -18.44 17.19 6.20
N VAL A 537 -18.22 16.73 7.43
CA VAL A 537 -19.16 15.86 8.15
C VAL A 537 -19.53 16.52 9.47
N ASN A 538 -20.81 16.80 9.67
CA ASN A 538 -21.26 17.54 10.84
C ASN A 538 -22.59 17.06 11.43
N GLY A 539 -22.87 17.48 12.67
CA GLY A 539 -24.05 17.00 13.40
C GLY A 539 -23.84 15.57 13.90
N GLY A 540 -24.85 14.72 13.80
CA GLY A 540 -24.76 13.28 14.09
C GLY A 540 -24.61 12.43 12.82
N ALA A 541 -24.04 13.00 11.76
CA ALA A 541 -23.83 12.32 10.48
C ALA A 541 -22.71 11.27 10.55
N GLY A 542 -22.69 10.35 9.59
CA GLY A 542 -21.68 9.28 9.53
C GLY A 542 -21.19 8.99 8.12
N ILE A 543 -19.92 8.61 8.00
CA ILE A 543 -19.38 7.96 6.80
C ILE A 543 -18.91 6.57 7.19
N HIS A 544 -19.44 5.57 6.52
CA HIS A 544 -19.22 4.15 6.81
C HIS A 544 -18.59 3.51 5.58
N TYR A 545 -17.29 3.24 5.65
CA TYR A 545 -16.58 2.61 4.55
C TYR A 545 -17.03 1.18 4.34
N ASP A 546 -17.31 0.80 3.09
CA ASP A 546 -17.50 -0.59 2.75
C ASP A 546 -16.17 -1.22 2.33
N GLU A 547 -15.67 -2.14 3.15
CA GLU A 547 -14.43 -2.87 2.93
C GLU A 547 -14.44 -3.68 1.63
N ALA A 548 -15.62 -4.03 1.10
CA ALA A 548 -15.75 -4.68 -0.20
C ALA A 548 -15.21 -3.81 -1.36
N LEU A 549 -15.16 -2.49 -1.20
CA LEU A 549 -14.62 -1.57 -2.21
C LEU A 549 -13.09 -1.63 -2.33
N MET A 550 -12.37 -2.19 -1.35
CA MET A 550 -10.91 -2.35 -1.45
C MET A 550 -10.49 -3.32 -2.55
N GLU A 551 -11.37 -4.26 -2.91
CA GLU A 551 -11.12 -5.30 -3.91
C GLU A 551 -11.53 -4.87 -5.32
N SER A 552 -12.15 -3.69 -5.47
CA SER A 552 -12.59 -3.15 -6.77
C SER A 552 -11.40 -2.57 -7.55
N THR A 553 -10.88 -3.34 -8.51
CA THR A 553 -9.90 -2.87 -9.49
C THR A 553 -10.59 -2.10 -10.61
N ILE A 554 -10.29 -0.80 -10.77
CA ILE A 554 -10.46 -0.15 -12.07
C ILE A 554 -9.25 -0.58 -12.89
N ASP A 555 -9.36 -1.71 -13.58
CA ASP A 555 -8.27 -2.25 -14.39
C ASP A 555 -8.09 -1.36 -15.63
N THR A 556 -7.12 -0.46 -15.55
CA THR A 556 -6.55 0.26 -16.69
C THR A 556 -5.05 -0.04 -16.65
N ASP A 557 -4.56 -0.64 -17.73
CA ASP A 557 -3.28 -1.32 -17.83
C ASP A 557 -2.07 -0.59 -17.20
N SER A 558 -1.38 -1.29 -16.30
CA SER A 558 0.08 -1.34 -16.08
C SER A 558 0.91 -0.04 -15.87
N GLY A 559 1.47 0.14 -14.67
CA GLY A 559 2.69 0.94 -14.51
C GLY A 559 3.11 1.32 -13.08
N GLU A 560 4.19 0.68 -12.59
CA GLU A 560 5.05 1.09 -11.47
C GLU A 560 4.44 1.32 -10.06
N SER A 561 4.30 0.22 -9.31
CA SER A 561 4.13 0.24 -7.84
C SER A 561 5.46 0.01 -7.13
N GLY A 562 5.83 0.92 -6.22
CA GLY A 562 7.07 0.92 -5.46
C GLY A 562 6.87 0.24 -4.10
N GLY A 563 7.49 -0.93 -3.92
CA GLY A 563 7.28 -1.77 -2.72
C GLY A 563 7.56 -1.05 -1.39
N GLY A 564 6.62 -1.17 -0.44
CA GLY A 564 6.64 -0.47 0.86
C GLY A 564 7.70 -0.96 1.88
N PRO A 565 7.70 -0.43 3.12
CA PRO A 565 8.76 -0.69 4.10
C PRO A 565 8.85 -2.15 4.57
N TRP A 566 10.08 -2.68 4.54
CA TRP A 566 10.41 -4.04 4.97
C TRP A 566 10.69 -4.08 6.48
N LYS A 567 10.01 -4.97 7.21
CA LYS A 567 10.19 -5.20 8.64
C LYS A 567 10.74 -6.59 8.90
N LEU A 568 11.88 -6.69 9.59
CA LEU A 568 12.49 -7.96 9.95
C LEU A 568 11.67 -8.68 11.05
N GLU A 569 11.27 -9.92 10.80
CA GLU A 569 10.49 -10.75 11.73
C GLU A 569 11.30 -11.89 12.35
N GLY A 570 12.32 -12.38 11.67
CA GLY A 570 13.12 -13.50 12.17
C GLY A 570 14.39 -13.75 11.38
N LEU A 571 15.36 -14.37 12.04
CA LEU A 571 16.66 -14.73 11.49
C LEU A 571 16.98 -16.19 11.81
N SER A 572 17.59 -16.90 10.86
CA SER A 572 18.09 -18.26 11.05
C SER A 572 19.29 -18.53 10.16
N TYR A 573 20.28 -19.28 10.65
CA TYR A 573 21.33 -19.88 9.83
C TYR A 573 20.92 -21.29 9.42
N SER A 574 21.19 -21.67 8.17
CA SER A 574 21.07 -23.06 7.74
C SER A 574 22.47 -23.67 7.58
N GLU A 575 22.72 -24.78 8.28
CA GLU A 575 23.95 -25.59 8.18
C GLU A 575 24.16 -26.22 6.80
#